data_AF-A0AAU1T9R4-F1
#
_entry.id   AF-A0AAU1T9R4-F1
#
_cell.length_a   1.000
_cell.length_b   1.000
_cell.length_c   1.000
_cell.angle_alpha   90.00
_cell.angle_beta   90.00
_cell.angle_gamma   90.00
#
_symmetry.space_group_name_H-M   'P 1'
#
loop_
_entity.id
_entity.type
_entity.pdbx_description
1 polymer ?
#
loop_
_entity_poly.entity_id
_entity_poly.type
_entity_poly.pdbx_seq_one_letter_code
_entity_poly.pdbx_strand_id
1 'polypeptide(L)'
;MESASLIHHLREELSAFRVCLDGDLAAPVEHCGTWTLHDLAEHLGSENLWAAAAVTEQHGDHPATAAPRDPAELAQWFEETSQTLLKVLDADPASSAWTFHPPRTVGFWQRRRALETLVHRWDAERSQGATRPFDPELAGEGVAEVLDTMAPRQIVRGRARPPQNALRLEATDTGASWTYGPGIPVATLAASAEQLLLLLWGRMPSASNLFHWSGDRQAGLAVLAGIVTP
;
A
#
# COMPACT_ATOMS: atom_id res chain seq x y z
N MET A 1 0.41 -8.21 12.67
CA MET A 1 -0.03 -7.03 13.45
C MET A 1 -1.52 -7.14 13.74
N GLU A 2 -1.98 -6.72 14.92
CA GLU A 2 -3.39 -6.80 15.31
C GLU A 2 -4.26 -5.74 14.61
N SER A 3 -5.54 -6.07 14.38
CA SER A 3 -6.53 -5.21 13.71
C SER A 3 -6.68 -3.82 14.35
N ALA A 4 -6.71 -3.76 15.69
CA ALA A 4 -6.80 -2.48 16.41
C ALA A 4 -5.60 -1.56 16.14
N SER A 5 -4.40 -2.14 15.92
CA SER A 5 -3.19 -1.41 15.56
C SER A 5 -3.28 -0.86 14.13
N LEU A 6 -3.83 -1.65 13.19
CA LEU A 6 -4.03 -1.22 11.80
C LEU A 6 -4.98 -0.02 11.69
N ILE A 7 -6.08 -0.01 12.45
CA ILE A 7 -7.02 1.12 12.46
C ILE A 7 -6.38 2.37 13.07
N HIS A 8 -5.57 2.21 14.12
CA HIS A 8 -4.84 3.32 14.71
C HIS A 8 -3.91 3.98 13.68
N HIS A 9 -3.05 3.18 13.04
CA HIS A 9 -2.18 3.67 11.98
C HIS A 9 -2.96 4.28 10.81
N LEU A 10 -4.03 3.62 10.33
CA LEU A 10 -4.85 4.18 9.25
C LEU A 10 -5.34 5.59 9.56
N ARG A 11 -5.77 5.86 10.81
CA ARG A 11 -6.19 7.20 11.23
C ARG A 11 -5.05 8.22 11.17
N GLU A 12 -3.86 7.84 11.62
CA GLU A 12 -2.67 8.70 11.58
C GLU A 12 -2.24 8.99 10.14
N GLU A 13 -2.20 7.96 9.29
CA GLU A 13 -1.81 8.07 7.88
C GLU A 13 -2.81 8.92 7.08
N LEU A 14 -4.12 8.75 7.29
CA LEU A 14 -5.16 9.59 6.66
C LEU A 14 -5.04 11.05 7.10
N SER A 15 -4.79 11.29 8.39
CA SER A 15 -4.59 12.65 8.91
C SER A 15 -3.34 13.31 8.32
N ALA A 16 -2.23 12.58 8.23
CA ALA A 16 -1.00 13.07 7.60
C ALA A 16 -1.18 13.33 6.09
N PHE A 17 -1.91 12.47 5.38
CA PHE A 17 -2.27 12.69 3.98
C PHE A 17 -3.10 13.96 3.82
N ARG A 18 -4.13 14.15 4.66
CA ARG A 18 -4.98 15.34 4.63
C ARG A 18 -4.17 16.63 4.76
N VAL A 19 -3.16 16.68 5.64
CA VAL A 19 -2.28 17.87 5.77
C VAL A 19 -1.57 18.21 4.46
N CYS A 20 -1.22 17.22 3.63
CA CYS A 20 -0.59 17.48 2.32
C CYS A 20 -1.51 18.28 1.39
N LEU A 21 -2.84 18.16 1.55
CA LEU A 21 -3.83 18.86 0.72
C LEU A 21 -3.89 20.38 0.98
N ASP A 22 -3.19 20.88 2.00
CA ASP A 22 -3.02 22.33 2.21
C ASP A 22 -1.89 22.91 1.32
N GLY A 23 -1.16 22.06 0.60
CA GLY A 23 -0.07 22.41 -0.30
C GLY A 23 -0.49 22.65 -1.76
N ASP A 24 0.45 22.48 -2.69
CA ASP A 24 0.18 22.62 -4.14
C ASP A 24 -0.49 21.35 -4.68
N LEU A 25 -1.80 21.44 -4.92
CA LEU A 25 -2.61 20.34 -5.46
C LEU A 25 -2.22 19.97 -6.91
N ALA A 26 -1.55 20.85 -7.65
CA ALA A 26 -1.05 20.56 -8.99
C ALA A 26 0.35 19.92 -8.98
N ALA A 27 0.98 19.77 -7.81
CA ALA A 27 2.28 19.16 -7.70
C ALA A 27 2.27 17.73 -8.27
N PRO A 28 3.23 17.36 -9.12
CA PRO A 28 3.30 16.03 -9.70
C PRO A 28 3.66 14.98 -8.64
N VAL A 29 3.04 13.81 -8.72
CA VAL A 29 3.32 12.65 -7.87
C VAL A 29 4.24 11.69 -8.62
N GLU A 30 5.54 11.76 -8.30
CA GLU A 30 6.65 11.13 -9.05
C GLU A 30 6.40 9.66 -9.46
N HIS A 31 5.81 8.87 -8.57
CA HIS A 31 5.64 7.42 -8.76
C HIS A 31 4.22 7.00 -9.18
N CYS A 32 3.34 7.96 -9.48
CA CYS A 32 1.96 7.73 -9.89
C CYS A 32 1.67 8.17 -11.34
N GLY A 33 2.68 8.16 -12.21
CA GLY A 33 2.53 8.46 -13.62
C GLY A 33 2.28 9.95 -13.88
N THR A 34 1.13 10.30 -14.45
CA THR A 34 0.77 11.70 -14.74
C THR A 34 -0.08 12.35 -13.65
N TRP A 35 -0.21 11.70 -12.49
CA TRP A 35 -1.04 12.19 -11.41
C TRP A 35 -0.44 13.42 -10.74
N THR A 36 -1.33 14.33 -10.38
CA THR A 36 -1.10 15.43 -9.44
C THR A 36 -1.51 15.01 -8.02
N LEU A 37 -1.19 15.84 -7.02
CA LEU A 37 -1.67 15.62 -5.65
C LEU A 37 -3.22 15.61 -5.59
N HIS A 38 -3.90 16.41 -6.41
CA HIS A 38 -5.36 16.36 -6.57
C HIS A 38 -5.82 14.96 -7.00
N ASP A 39 -5.22 14.41 -8.06
CA ASP A 39 -5.61 13.09 -8.59
C ASP A 39 -5.34 11.98 -7.57
N LEU A 40 -4.26 12.08 -6.80
CA LEU A 40 -3.96 11.15 -5.72
C LEU A 40 -5.00 11.23 -4.58
N ALA A 41 -5.48 12.42 -4.25
CA ALA A 41 -6.54 12.62 -3.26
C ALA A 41 -7.89 12.05 -3.76
N GLU A 42 -8.23 12.28 -5.03
CA GLU A 42 -9.42 11.70 -5.67
C GLU A 42 -9.38 10.17 -5.65
N HIS A 43 -8.23 9.58 -6.01
CA HIS A 43 -8.01 8.13 -5.94
C HIS A 43 -8.23 7.60 -4.53
N LEU A 44 -7.51 8.14 -3.56
CA LEU A 44 -7.52 7.60 -2.20
C LEU A 44 -8.89 7.80 -1.52
N GLY A 45 -9.56 8.93 -1.75
CA GLY A 45 -10.93 9.17 -1.27
C GLY A 45 -11.97 8.27 -1.95
N SER A 46 -11.82 8.00 -3.25
CA SER A 46 -12.70 7.04 -3.95
C SER A 46 -12.53 5.62 -3.41
N GLU A 47 -11.30 5.21 -3.13
CA GLU A 47 -11.02 3.90 -2.53
C GLU A 47 -11.51 3.80 -1.07
N ASN A 48 -11.55 4.91 -0.33
CA ASN A 48 -12.20 4.96 0.99
C ASN A 48 -13.71 4.61 0.87
N LEU A 49 -14.39 5.22 -0.10
CA LEU A 49 -15.83 4.96 -0.33
C LEU A 49 -16.08 3.56 -0.87
N TRP A 50 -15.21 3.04 -1.74
CA TRP A 50 -15.31 1.67 -2.23
C TRP A 50 -15.14 0.63 -1.13
N ALA A 51 -14.15 0.79 -0.26
CA ALA A 51 -13.95 -0.11 0.88
C ALA A 51 -15.12 -0.04 1.88
N ALA A 52 -15.67 1.16 2.11
CA ALA A 52 -16.87 1.32 2.92
C ALA A 52 -18.06 0.56 2.30
N ALA A 53 -18.34 0.75 1.02
CA ALA A 53 -19.40 0.05 0.29
C ALA A 53 -19.17 -1.48 0.27
N ALA A 54 -17.94 -1.94 0.08
CA ALA A 54 -17.60 -3.36 0.09
C ALA A 54 -17.94 -4.05 1.42
N VAL A 55 -17.80 -3.34 2.53
CA VAL A 55 -18.18 -3.82 3.86
C VAL A 55 -19.68 -3.68 4.11
N THR A 56 -20.30 -2.56 3.76
CA THR A 56 -21.72 -2.32 4.09
C THR A 56 -22.71 -2.99 3.13
N GLU A 57 -22.36 -3.05 1.84
CA GLU A 57 -23.23 -3.50 0.74
C GLU A 57 -22.85 -4.91 0.24
N GLN A 58 -21.70 -5.44 0.67
CA GLN A 58 -21.23 -6.80 0.36
C GLN A 58 -21.06 -7.08 -1.15
N HIS A 59 -20.69 -6.06 -1.93
CA HIS A 59 -20.25 -6.21 -3.32
C HIS A 59 -19.12 -5.25 -3.69
N GLY A 60 -18.47 -5.53 -4.83
CA GLY A 60 -17.34 -4.74 -5.33
C GLY A 60 -17.73 -3.63 -6.29
N ASP A 61 -19.01 -3.49 -6.62
CA ASP A 61 -19.49 -2.50 -7.56
C ASP A 61 -19.63 -1.15 -6.85
N HIS A 62 -18.71 -0.22 -7.12
CA HIS A 62 -18.79 1.15 -6.63
C HIS A 62 -18.38 2.12 -7.74
N PRO A 63 -19.31 2.97 -8.24
CA PRO A 63 -18.97 3.94 -9.25
C PRO A 63 -18.03 5.00 -8.68
N ALA A 64 -17.02 5.39 -9.45
CA ALA A 64 -16.12 6.46 -9.05
C ALA A 64 -16.92 7.75 -8.82
N THR A 65 -16.63 8.41 -7.68
CA THR A 65 -17.19 9.73 -7.38
C THR A 65 -16.11 10.75 -7.67
N ALA A 66 -16.39 11.69 -8.58
CA ALA A 66 -15.45 12.76 -8.90
C ALA A 66 -15.23 13.64 -7.66
N ALA A 67 -13.96 13.92 -7.34
CA ALA A 67 -13.62 14.79 -6.24
C ALA A 67 -13.85 16.26 -6.61
N PRO A 68 -14.18 17.13 -5.64
CA PRO A 68 -14.23 18.57 -5.88
C PRO A 68 -12.90 19.12 -6.39
N ARG A 69 -12.97 20.17 -7.23
CA ARG A 69 -11.78 20.86 -7.75
C ARG A 69 -11.38 22.06 -6.89
N ASP A 70 -12.33 22.63 -6.15
CA ASP A 70 -12.01 23.67 -5.18
C ASP A 70 -11.16 23.07 -4.04
N PRO A 71 -10.03 23.69 -3.65
CA PRO A 71 -9.15 23.14 -2.63
C PRO A 71 -9.81 22.91 -1.28
N ALA A 72 -10.68 23.81 -0.82
CA ALA A 72 -11.34 23.68 0.47
C ALA A 72 -12.41 22.58 0.44
N GLU A 73 -13.16 22.49 -0.67
CA GLU A 73 -14.13 21.42 -0.88
C GLU A 73 -13.44 20.04 -1.01
N LEU A 74 -12.29 19.95 -1.69
CA LEU A 74 -11.52 18.70 -1.79
C LEU A 74 -11.05 18.23 -0.42
N ALA A 75 -10.47 19.13 0.36
CA ALA A 75 -10.03 18.88 1.72
C ALA A 75 -11.16 18.35 2.62
N GLN A 76 -12.34 18.98 2.54
CA GLN A 76 -13.52 18.56 3.28
C GLN A 76 -14.02 17.19 2.79
N TRP A 77 -14.15 17.00 1.48
CA TRP A 77 -14.57 15.74 0.88
C TRP A 77 -13.65 14.58 1.29
N PHE A 78 -12.34 14.78 1.25
CA PHE A 78 -11.37 13.76 1.67
C PHE A 78 -11.55 13.37 3.14
N GLU A 79 -11.75 14.35 4.03
CA GLU A 79 -12.03 14.12 5.45
C GLU A 79 -13.35 13.33 5.64
N GLU A 80 -14.41 13.69 4.91
CA GLU A 80 -15.70 12.99 4.96
C GLU A 80 -15.60 11.52 4.49
N THR A 81 -14.85 11.26 3.41
CA THR A 81 -14.60 9.87 2.96
C THR A 81 -13.77 9.09 3.98
N SER A 82 -12.79 9.74 4.62
CA SER A 82 -11.94 9.15 5.66
C SER A 82 -12.74 8.76 6.89
N GLN A 83 -13.64 9.65 7.35
CA GLN A 83 -14.55 9.39 8.46
C GLN A 83 -15.53 8.26 8.14
N THR A 84 -16.07 8.23 6.92
CA THR A 84 -16.94 7.15 6.43
C THR A 84 -16.23 5.81 6.49
N LEU A 85 -15.00 5.74 5.97
CA LEU A 85 -14.19 4.52 6.01
C LEU A 85 -13.91 4.07 7.44
N LEU A 86 -13.38 4.96 8.27
CA LEU A 86 -13.00 4.64 9.65
C LEU A 86 -14.19 4.13 10.46
N LYS A 87 -15.37 4.72 10.28
CA LYS A 87 -16.60 4.27 10.95
C LYS A 87 -16.98 2.84 10.57
N VAL A 88 -16.88 2.50 9.28
CA VAL A 88 -17.23 1.16 8.79
C VAL A 88 -16.19 0.12 9.19
N LEU A 89 -14.92 0.51 9.24
CA LEU A 89 -13.83 -0.38 9.63
C LEU A 89 -13.67 -0.54 11.15
N ASP A 90 -14.36 0.24 11.98
CA ASP A 90 -14.49 0.04 13.44
C ASP A 90 -15.45 -1.12 13.79
N ALA A 91 -15.38 -2.19 13.00
CA ALA A 91 -16.15 -3.41 13.16
C ALA A 91 -15.22 -4.59 13.49
N ASP A 92 -15.80 -5.70 13.94
CA ASP A 92 -15.04 -6.92 14.21
C ASP A 92 -14.32 -7.39 12.93
N PRO A 93 -12.97 -7.55 12.94
CA PRO A 93 -12.19 -8.01 11.78
C PRO A 93 -12.65 -9.35 11.20
N ALA A 94 -13.32 -10.19 12.00
CA ALA A 94 -13.86 -11.48 11.56
C ALA A 94 -15.22 -11.36 10.82
N SER A 95 -15.86 -10.20 10.85
CA SER A 95 -17.13 -9.96 10.15
C SER A 95 -16.98 -10.13 8.63
N SER A 96 -18.02 -10.63 7.96
CA SER A 96 -18.04 -10.80 6.51
C SER A 96 -17.91 -9.46 5.78
N ALA A 97 -17.13 -9.43 4.72
CA ALA A 97 -17.08 -8.33 3.75
C ALA A 97 -16.82 -8.88 2.35
N TRP A 98 -17.34 -8.19 1.33
CA TRP A 98 -16.85 -8.45 -0.02
C TRP A 98 -15.41 -7.98 -0.13
N THR A 99 -14.53 -8.75 -0.78
CA THR A 99 -13.13 -8.35 -0.98
C THR A 99 -12.68 -8.78 -2.38
N PHE A 100 -11.67 -8.10 -2.93
CA PHE A 100 -11.12 -8.48 -4.25
C PHE A 100 -10.12 -9.64 -4.18
N HIS A 101 -9.67 -10.02 -2.98
CA HIS A 101 -8.78 -11.16 -2.72
C HIS A 101 -9.11 -11.76 -1.35
N PRO A 102 -9.04 -13.10 -1.14
CA PRO A 102 -9.27 -13.69 0.17
C PRO A 102 -8.35 -13.08 1.25
N PRO A 103 -8.75 -13.06 2.54
CA PRO A 103 -10.03 -13.51 3.08
C PRO A 103 -11.19 -12.53 2.77
N ARG A 104 -12.44 -13.00 2.94
CA ARG A 104 -13.69 -12.24 2.70
C ARG A 104 -14.20 -11.61 4.00
N THR A 105 -13.36 -10.78 4.64
CA THR A 105 -13.65 -10.22 5.97
C THR A 105 -13.33 -8.73 6.07
N VAL A 106 -13.87 -8.05 7.08
CA VAL A 106 -13.54 -6.65 7.39
C VAL A 106 -12.04 -6.48 7.64
N GLY A 107 -11.39 -7.46 8.28
CA GLY A 107 -9.93 -7.44 8.53
C GLY A 107 -9.09 -7.30 7.26
N PHE A 108 -9.58 -7.80 6.11
CA PHE A 108 -8.93 -7.56 4.82
C PHE A 108 -8.90 -6.07 4.48
N TRP A 109 -10.02 -5.36 4.61
CA TRP A 109 -10.10 -3.93 4.30
C TRP A 109 -9.34 -3.08 5.31
N GLN A 110 -9.33 -3.46 6.58
CA GLN A 110 -8.51 -2.82 7.60
C GLN A 110 -7.03 -2.87 7.22
N ARG A 111 -6.52 -4.06 6.87
CA ARG A 111 -5.15 -4.23 6.38
C ARG A 111 -4.92 -3.44 5.11
N ARG A 112 -5.77 -3.63 4.10
CA ARG A 112 -5.58 -3.05 2.77
C ARG A 112 -5.54 -1.53 2.80
N ARG A 113 -6.49 -0.91 3.49
CA ARG A 113 -6.59 0.55 3.55
C ARG A 113 -5.47 1.17 4.36
N ALA A 114 -5.05 0.55 5.46
CA ALA A 114 -3.88 1.03 6.21
C ALA A 114 -2.62 1.06 5.33
N LEU A 115 -2.35 -0.03 4.62
CA LEU A 115 -1.13 -0.19 3.84
C LEU A 115 -1.12 0.62 2.54
N GLU A 116 -2.26 0.79 1.88
CA GLU A 116 -2.39 1.72 0.76
C GLU A 116 -2.17 3.17 1.19
N THR A 117 -2.83 3.57 2.27
CA THR A 117 -2.76 4.93 2.79
C THR A 117 -1.33 5.27 3.20
N LEU A 118 -0.60 4.34 3.83
CA LEU A 118 0.80 4.54 4.18
C LEU A 118 1.66 4.92 2.96
N VAL A 119 1.54 4.16 1.87
CA VAL A 119 2.34 4.38 0.64
C VAL A 119 1.92 5.68 -0.05
N HIS A 120 0.61 5.93 -0.17
CA HIS A 120 0.13 7.14 -0.83
C HIS A 120 0.30 8.41 0.02
N ARG A 121 0.35 8.31 1.36
CA ARG A 121 0.79 9.41 2.22
C ARG A 121 2.25 9.75 1.95
N TRP A 122 3.11 8.75 1.77
CA TRP A 122 4.49 9.02 1.35
C TRP A 122 4.57 9.69 -0.02
N ASP A 123 3.77 9.21 -0.99
CA ASP A 123 3.71 9.81 -2.33
C ASP A 123 3.24 11.28 -2.26
N ALA A 124 2.23 11.57 -1.43
CA ALA A 124 1.71 12.91 -1.22
C ALA A 124 2.74 13.83 -0.57
N GLU A 125 3.38 13.42 0.52
CA GLU A 125 4.41 14.22 1.17
C GLU A 125 5.57 14.51 0.23
N ARG A 126 6.01 13.49 -0.52
CA ARG A 126 7.11 13.62 -1.48
C ARG A 126 6.81 14.66 -2.55
N SER A 127 5.56 14.72 -3.02
CA SER A 127 5.12 15.76 -3.97
C SER A 127 5.26 17.18 -3.38
N GLN A 128 5.21 17.31 -2.06
CA GLN A 128 5.37 18.56 -1.32
C GLN A 128 6.82 18.80 -0.83
N GLY A 129 7.77 17.95 -1.26
CA GLY A 129 9.19 18.11 -0.93
C GLY A 129 9.59 17.63 0.47
N ALA A 130 8.73 16.86 1.15
CA ALA A 130 9.02 16.26 2.45
C ALA A 130 8.75 14.75 2.44
N THR A 131 9.29 14.01 3.40
CA THR A 131 8.86 12.63 3.67
C THR A 131 9.11 12.35 5.15
N ARG A 132 8.16 11.73 5.85
CA ARG A 132 8.41 11.13 7.17
C ARG A 132 8.66 9.61 7.04
N PRO A 133 9.46 9.03 7.96
CA PRO A 133 9.70 7.59 7.98
C PRO A 133 8.41 6.81 8.29
N PHE A 134 8.36 5.56 7.85
CA PHE A 134 7.28 4.63 8.16
C PHE A 134 7.46 4.08 9.56
N ASP A 135 6.35 3.70 10.20
CA ASP A 135 6.43 2.75 11.29
C ASP A 135 7.01 1.41 10.77
N PRO A 136 8.08 0.86 11.38
CA PRO A 136 8.74 -0.35 10.87
C PRO A 136 7.86 -1.59 10.86
N GLU A 137 6.94 -1.75 11.83
CA GLU A 137 6.04 -2.90 11.89
C GLU A 137 4.97 -2.79 10.81
N LEU A 138 4.38 -1.59 10.62
CA LEU A 138 3.43 -1.33 9.56
C LEU A 138 4.06 -1.50 8.16
N ALA A 139 5.30 -1.03 7.98
CA ALA A 139 6.05 -1.24 6.75
C ALA A 139 6.29 -2.74 6.48
N GLY A 140 6.65 -3.51 7.51
CA GLY A 140 6.78 -4.96 7.43
C GLY A 140 5.48 -5.66 7.04
N GLU A 141 4.33 -5.20 7.55
CA GLU A 141 3.03 -5.71 7.12
C GLU A 141 2.69 -5.35 5.67
N GLY A 142 3.16 -4.18 5.20
CA GLY A 142 3.12 -3.79 3.79
C GLY A 142 3.90 -4.77 2.91
N VAL A 143 5.11 -5.15 3.33
CA VAL A 143 5.92 -6.14 2.61
C VAL A 143 5.17 -7.46 2.54
N ALA A 144 4.61 -7.92 3.66
CA ALA A 144 3.81 -9.14 3.69
C ALA A 144 2.62 -9.07 2.71
N GLU A 145 1.86 -7.96 2.70
CA GLU A 145 0.69 -7.80 1.81
C GLU A 145 1.07 -7.86 0.33
N VAL A 146 2.20 -7.25 -0.05
CA VAL A 146 2.65 -7.32 -1.44
C VAL A 146 2.86 -8.77 -1.85
N LEU A 147 3.51 -9.57 -0.99
CA LEU A 147 3.86 -10.95 -1.32
C LEU A 147 2.69 -11.92 -1.24
N ASP A 148 1.78 -11.76 -0.27
CA ASP A 148 0.68 -12.68 -0.02
C ASP A 148 -0.62 -12.32 -0.74
N THR A 149 -0.82 -11.05 -1.11
CA THR A 149 -2.07 -10.55 -1.68
C THR A 149 -1.85 -9.93 -3.05
N MET A 150 -0.96 -8.93 -3.17
CA MET A 150 -0.86 -8.14 -4.39
C MET A 150 -0.22 -8.92 -5.54
N ALA A 151 0.95 -9.51 -5.32
CA ALA A 151 1.66 -10.26 -6.35
C ALA A 151 0.85 -11.49 -6.83
N PRO A 152 0.26 -12.32 -5.95
CA PRO A 152 -0.63 -13.41 -6.37
C PRO A 152 -1.84 -12.91 -7.17
N ARG A 153 -2.44 -11.78 -6.76
CA ARG A 153 -3.56 -11.18 -7.51
C ARG A 153 -3.14 -10.76 -8.91
N GLN A 154 -1.99 -10.14 -9.11
CA GLN A 154 -1.54 -9.76 -10.45
C GLN A 154 -1.25 -10.97 -11.34
N ILE A 155 -0.78 -12.08 -10.77
CA ILE A 155 -0.64 -13.36 -11.49
C ILE A 155 -2.00 -13.88 -11.95
N VAL A 156 -2.99 -13.94 -11.06
CA VAL A 156 -4.35 -14.40 -11.39
C VAL A 156 -5.00 -13.52 -12.47
N ARG A 157 -4.69 -12.21 -12.48
CA ARG A 157 -5.14 -11.26 -13.52
C ARG A 157 -4.36 -11.33 -14.83
N GLY A 158 -3.34 -12.19 -14.95
CA GLY A 158 -2.52 -12.32 -16.15
C GLY A 158 -1.56 -11.15 -16.40
N ARG A 159 -1.31 -10.31 -15.39
CA ARG A 159 -0.42 -9.13 -15.48
C ARG A 159 1.02 -9.42 -15.04
N ALA A 160 1.22 -10.52 -14.33
CA ALA A 160 2.52 -11.00 -13.87
C ALA A 160 2.63 -12.52 -14.08
N ARG A 161 3.85 -13.05 -13.95
CA ARG A 161 4.11 -14.50 -14.01
C ARG A 161 4.58 -15.01 -12.64
N PRO A 162 4.24 -16.25 -12.26
CA PRO A 162 4.83 -16.87 -11.07
C PRO A 162 6.36 -16.87 -11.16
N PRO A 163 7.07 -16.56 -10.07
CA PRO A 163 8.53 -16.60 -10.05
C PRO A 163 9.02 -18.04 -10.19
N GLN A 164 10.15 -18.23 -10.89
CA GLN A 164 10.78 -19.55 -11.07
C GLN A 164 11.69 -19.94 -9.89
N ASN A 165 12.17 -18.94 -9.16
CA ASN A 165 13.06 -19.10 -8.01
C ASN A 165 12.48 -18.37 -6.80
N ALA A 166 12.89 -18.77 -5.60
CA ALA A 166 12.58 -18.04 -4.38
C ALA A 166 13.58 -16.89 -4.13
N LEU A 167 13.09 -15.77 -3.61
CA LEU A 167 13.87 -14.67 -3.06
C LEU A 167 13.49 -14.48 -1.59
N ARG A 168 14.49 -14.33 -0.72
CA ARG A 168 14.28 -13.93 0.67
C ARG A 168 14.42 -12.41 0.81
N LEU A 169 13.48 -11.79 1.52
CA LEU A 169 13.55 -10.40 1.95
C LEU A 169 13.76 -10.37 3.47
N GLU A 170 14.70 -9.59 3.97
CA GLU A 170 15.00 -9.46 5.40
C GLU A 170 14.99 -7.99 5.84
N ALA A 171 14.09 -7.67 6.76
CA ALA A 171 14.05 -6.36 7.39
C ALA A 171 15.10 -6.28 8.50
N THR A 172 16.09 -5.40 8.34
CA THR A 172 17.23 -5.28 9.27
C THR A 172 16.90 -4.57 10.58
N ASP A 173 15.82 -3.79 10.58
CA ASP A 173 15.33 -2.97 11.70
C ASP A 173 14.35 -3.73 12.61
N THR A 174 13.57 -4.67 12.06
CA THR A 174 12.61 -5.50 12.82
C THR A 174 13.05 -6.95 12.99
N GLY A 175 13.98 -7.43 12.16
CA GLY A 175 14.37 -8.84 12.08
C GLY A 175 13.34 -9.73 11.38
N ALA A 176 12.25 -9.16 10.85
CA ALA A 176 11.27 -9.89 10.07
C ALA A 176 11.87 -10.39 8.74
N SER A 177 11.40 -11.54 8.26
CA SER A 177 11.81 -12.05 6.96
C SER A 177 10.67 -12.73 6.22
N TRP A 178 10.69 -12.60 4.90
CA TRP A 178 9.70 -13.16 4.00
C TRP A 178 10.38 -13.90 2.86
N THR A 179 9.70 -14.87 2.28
CA THR A 179 10.18 -15.57 1.09
C THR A 179 9.12 -15.52 0.00
N TYR A 180 9.49 -15.03 -1.17
CA TYR A 180 8.63 -14.96 -2.34
C TYR A 180 9.14 -15.91 -3.43
N GLY A 181 8.29 -16.85 -3.83
CA GLY A 181 8.59 -17.85 -4.86
C GLY A 181 8.88 -19.25 -4.32
N PRO A 182 9.08 -20.24 -5.22
CA PRO A 182 9.15 -21.64 -4.85
C PRO A 182 10.55 -22.06 -4.37
N GLY A 183 10.59 -23.03 -3.45
CA GLY A 183 11.81 -23.72 -3.06
C GLY A 183 12.73 -22.92 -2.12
N ILE A 184 14.03 -23.24 -2.17
CA ILE A 184 15.05 -22.57 -1.36
C ILE A 184 15.41 -21.22 -2.02
N PRO A 185 15.45 -20.11 -1.26
CA PRO A 185 15.86 -18.82 -1.82
C PRO A 185 17.23 -18.87 -2.49
N VAL A 186 17.29 -18.43 -3.75
CA VAL A 186 18.56 -18.33 -4.48
C VAL A 186 19.38 -17.11 -4.04
N ALA A 187 18.71 -16.13 -3.43
CA ALA A 187 19.30 -14.93 -2.89
C ALA A 187 18.50 -14.40 -1.69
N THR A 188 19.15 -13.52 -0.94
CA THR A 188 18.56 -12.72 0.13
C THR A 188 18.83 -11.25 -0.13
N LEU A 189 17.81 -10.42 0.02
CA LEU A 189 17.87 -8.97 -0.01
C LEU A 189 17.53 -8.42 1.38
N ALA A 190 18.48 -7.72 1.99
CA ALA A 190 18.34 -7.10 3.30
C ALA A 190 18.33 -5.56 3.21
N ALA A 191 17.40 -4.92 3.91
CA ALA A 191 17.22 -3.47 4.03
C ALA A 191 16.28 -3.15 5.22
N SER A 192 15.99 -1.89 5.52
CA SER A 192 14.89 -1.57 6.45
C SER A 192 13.53 -2.01 5.88
N ALA A 193 12.53 -2.25 6.74
CA ALA A 193 11.18 -2.60 6.29
C ALA A 193 10.60 -1.54 5.33
N GLU A 194 10.82 -0.25 5.63
CA GLU A 194 10.45 0.87 4.76
C GLU A 194 11.10 0.76 3.37
N GLN A 195 12.41 0.54 3.31
CA GLN A 195 13.15 0.45 2.05
C GLN A 195 12.68 -0.74 1.19
N LEU A 196 12.41 -1.88 1.83
CA LEU A 196 11.85 -3.05 1.15
C LEU A 196 10.44 -2.76 0.61
N LEU A 197 9.60 -2.08 1.40
CA LEU A 197 8.25 -1.73 0.95
C LEU A 197 8.29 -0.73 -0.22
N LEU A 198 9.09 0.33 -0.11
CA LEU A 198 9.27 1.32 -1.18
C LEU A 198 9.85 0.69 -2.45
N LEU A 199 10.76 -0.28 -2.34
CA LEU A 199 11.24 -1.07 -3.47
C LEU A 199 10.11 -1.85 -4.14
N LEU A 200 9.32 -2.58 -3.35
CA LEU A 200 8.25 -3.42 -3.86
C LEU A 200 7.14 -2.63 -4.56
N TRP A 201 6.89 -1.40 -4.12
CA TRP A 201 5.97 -0.47 -4.77
C TRP A 201 6.64 0.36 -5.89
N GLY A 202 7.92 0.15 -6.20
CA GLY A 202 8.60 0.90 -7.28
C GLY A 202 8.93 2.36 -6.96
N ARG A 203 8.90 2.74 -5.68
CA ARG A 203 9.34 4.06 -5.17
C ARG A 203 10.85 4.12 -4.93
N MET A 204 11.52 2.96 -4.87
CA MET A 204 12.98 2.87 -4.72
C MET A 204 13.59 1.94 -5.78
N PRO A 205 14.66 2.36 -6.47
CA PRO A 205 15.30 1.52 -7.49
C PRO A 205 16.05 0.35 -6.84
N SER A 206 15.92 -0.86 -7.39
CA SER A 206 16.60 -2.08 -6.92
C SER A 206 18.14 -2.01 -6.97
N ALA A 207 18.69 -1.01 -7.66
CA ALA A 207 20.12 -0.71 -7.73
C ALA A 207 20.63 0.18 -6.58
N SER A 208 19.77 0.63 -5.67
CA SER A 208 20.16 1.44 -4.51
C SER A 208 21.27 0.77 -3.70
N ASN A 209 22.22 1.57 -3.21
CA ASN A 209 23.31 1.11 -2.35
C ASN A 209 22.87 0.78 -0.91
N LEU A 210 21.61 1.10 -0.57
CA LEU A 210 20.97 0.74 0.70
C LEU A 210 20.59 -0.75 0.75
N PHE A 211 20.63 -1.44 -0.39
CA PHE A 211 20.26 -2.85 -0.51
C PHE A 211 21.47 -3.78 -0.38
N HIS A 212 21.44 -4.63 0.63
CA HIS A 212 22.46 -5.65 0.86
C HIS A 212 22.03 -6.99 0.31
N TRP A 213 22.80 -7.51 -0.64
CA TRP A 213 22.53 -8.78 -1.31
C TRP A 213 23.47 -9.88 -0.82
N SER A 214 22.93 -11.08 -0.64
CA SER A 214 23.70 -12.32 -0.53
C SER A 214 23.10 -13.41 -1.44
N GLY A 215 23.93 -14.35 -1.90
CA GLY A 215 23.53 -15.36 -2.90
C GLY A 215 23.56 -14.85 -4.34
N ASP A 216 22.74 -15.43 -5.21
CA ASP A 216 22.65 -15.09 -6.64
C ASP A 216 21.81 -13.82 -6.87
N ARG A 217 22.48 -12.66 -6.81
CA ARG A 217 21.85 -11.35 -7.03
C ARG A 217 21.11 -11.25 -8.36
N GLN A 218 21.64 -11.84 -9.44
CA GLN A 218 21.01 -11.74 -10.76
C GLN A 218 19.68 -12.49 -10.78
N ALA A 219 19.64 -13.71 -10.24
CA ALA A 219 18.42 -14.47 -10.12
C ALA A 219 17.42 -13.79 -9.16
N GLY A 220 17.90 -13.20 -8.06
CA GLY A 220 17.06 -12.44 -7.13
C GLY A 220 16.42 -11.19 -7.77
N LEU A 221 17.18 -10.43 -8.58
CA LEU A 221 16.65 -9.30 -9.34
C LEU A 221 15.60 -9.73 -10.37
N ALA A 222 15.77 -10.89 -11.00
CA ALA A 222 14.78 -11.43 -11.92
C ALA A 222 13.46 -11.79 -11.22
N VAL A 223 13.51 -12.25 -9.96
CA VAL A 223 12.32 -12.47 -9.12
C VAL A 223 11.64 -11.14 -8.80
N LEU A 224 12.38 -10.12 -8.36
CA LEU A 224 11.82 -8.79 -8.05
C LEU A 224 11.16 -8.13 -9.25
N ALA A 225 11.77 -8.23 -10.44
CA ALA A 225 11.22 -7.64 -11.67
C ALA A 225 9.87 -8.27 -12.08
N GLY A 226 9.53 -9.45 -11.57
CA GLY A 226 8.24 -10.11 -11.78
C GLY A 226 7.14 -9.65 -10.82
N ILE A 227 7.49 -8.95 -9.73
CA ILE A 227 6.51 -8.41 -8.79
C ILE A 227 5.90 -7.15 -9.39
N VAL A 228 4.57 -7.17 -9.51
CA VAL A 228 3.78 -6.05 -9.98
C VAL A 228 2.85 -5.64 -8.85
N THR A 229 2.88 -4.37 -8.46
CA THR A 229 1.87 -3.77 -7.57
C THR A 229 0.82 -3.03 -8.40
N PRO A 230 -0.40 -2.82 -7.87
CA PRO A 230 -1.45 -2.06 -8.54
C PRO A 230 -1.03 -0.63 -8.94
#